data_AF-A0A4D6XG73-F1
#
_entry.id   AF-A0A4D6XG73-F1
#
_cell.length_a   1.000
_cell.length_b   1.000
_cell.length_c   1.000
_cell.angle_alpha   90.00
_cell.angle_beta   90.00
_cell.angle_gamma   90.00
#
_symmetry.space_group_name_H-M   'P 1'
#
loop_
_entity.id
_entity.type
_entity.pdbx_description
1 polymer ?
#
loop_
_entity_poly.entity_id
_entity_poly.type
_entity_poly.pdbx_seq_one_letter_code
_entity_poly.pdbx_strand_id
1 'polypeptide(L)' 'MKRLGVTDSAAGRQLLTDHLTLSAKTQGNVIKTFSNQYGTFEVRESLLMGPSGKAANLQSTFQVLEDGTRKLSTVIPIH' A
#
# COMPACT_ATOMS: atom_id res chain seq x y z
N MET A 1 3.70 2.87 -12.68
CA MET A 1 2.24 2.90 -12.95
C MET A 1 1.84 2.65 -14.41
N LYS A 2 2.55 3.20 -15.43
CA LYS A 2 2.27 2.93 -16.86
C LYS A 2 2.04 1.45 -17.21
N ARG A 3 2.92 0.54 -16.72
CA ARG A 3 2.78 -0.92 -16.92
C ARG A 3 1.47 -1.49 -16.41
N LEU A 4 0.93 -0.95 -15.32
CA LEU A 4 -0.33 -1.36 -14.71
C LEU A 4 -1.53 -0.73 -15.40
N GLY A 5 -1.35 0.27 -16.29
CA GLY A 5 -2.45 1.01 -16.89
C GLY A 5 -3.14 1.97 -15.92
N VAL A 6 -2.52 2.27 -14.79
CA VAL A 6 -3.01 3.28 -13.85
C VAL A 6 -2.54 4.64 -14.34
N THR A 7 -3.47 5.44 -14.85
CA THR A 7 -3.24 6.81 -15.31
C THR A 7 -3.31 7.80 -14.15
N ASP A 8 -2.67 8.95 -14.30
CA ASP A 8 -2.82 10.03 -13.31
C ASP A 8 -4.14 10.79 -13.53
N SER A 9 -5.24 10.11 -13.19
CA SER A 9 -6.61 10.59 -13.28
C SER A 9 -7.33 10.38 -11.96
N ALA A 10 -8.51 10.98 -11.79
CA ALA A 10 -9.34 10.74 -10.59
C ALA A 10 -9.61 9.24 -10.37
N ALA A 11 -9.94 8.51 -11.45
CA ALA A 11 -10.15 7.06 -11.39
C ALA A 11 -8.90 6.28 -11.00
N GLY A 12 -7.73 6.65 -11.55
CA GLY A 12 -6.46 6.00 -11.19
C GLY A 12 -6.04 6.24 -9.74
N ARG A 13 -6.24 7.47 -9.23
CA ARG A 13 -5.98 7.81 -7.82
C ARG A 13 -6.95 7.11 -6.88
N GLN A 14 -8.23 7.00 -7.26
CA GLN A 14 -9.23 6.27 -6.47
C GLN A 14 -8.87 4.79 -6.38
N LEU A 15 -8.50 4.16 -7.50
CA LEU A 15 -8.07 2.76 -7.53
C LEU A 15 -6.89 2.50 -6.58
N LEU A 16 -5.88 3.38 -6.56
CA LEU A 16 -4.76 3.26 -5.63
C LEU A 16 -5.20 3.49 -4.17
N THR A 17 -6.09 4.46 -3.93
CA THR A 17 -6.62 4.76 -2.60
C THR A 17 -7.38 3.58 -2.03
N ASP A 18 -8.27 2.99 -2.81
CA ASP A 18 -9.08 1.84 -2.39
C ASP A 18 -8.19 0.63 -2.10
N HIS A 19 -7.24 0.34 -2.99
CA HIS A 19 -6.28 -0.76 -2.82
C HIS A 19 -5.45 -0.61 -1.55
N LEU A 20 -4.86 0.57 -1.32
CA LEU A 20 -4.00 0.81 -0.16
C LEU A 20 -4.79 0.87 1.15
N THR A 21 -6.03 1.37 1.11
CA THR A 21 -6.94 1.34 2.26
C THR A 21 -7.31 -0.09 2.63
N LEU A 22 -7.59 -0.94 1.64
CA LEU A 22 -7.84 -2.36 1.87
C LEU A 22 -6.60 -3.04 2.46
N SER A 23 -5.43 -2.82 1.85
CA SER A 23 -4.15 -3.37 2.32
C SER A 23 -3.85 -3.06 3.78
N ALA A 24 -4.17 -1.85 4.24
CA ALA A 24 -3.99 -1.44 5.64
C ALA A 24 -4.92 -2.16 6.63
N LYS A 25 -6.09 -2.65 6.17
CA LYS A 25 -7.10 -3.34 6.99
C LYS A 25 -6.97 -4.86 6.93
N THR A 26 -6.37 -5.40 5.87
CA THR A 26 -6.18 -6.85 5.70
C THR A 26 -5.33 -7.42 6.84
N GLN A 27 -5.77 -8.54 7.40
CA GLN A 27 -4.99 -9.30 8.38
C GLN A 27 -4.07 -10.30 7.65
N GLY A 28 -2.90 -10.59 8.22
CA GLY A 28 -1.97 -11.58 7.68
C GLY A 28 -1.11 -11.11 6.51
N ASN A 29 -1.18 -9.83 6.12
CA ASN A 29 -0.32 -9.25 5.08
C ASN A 29 0.82 -8.36 5.62
N VAL A 30 0.99 -8.29 6.94
CA VAL A 30 2.13 -7.61 7.58
C VAL A 30 3.34 -8.54 7.47
N ILE A 31 4.37 -8.10 6.75
CA ILE A 31 5.61 -8.87 6.56
C ILE A 31 6.74 -8.41 7.49
N LYS A 32 6.64 -7.19 8.04
CA LYS A 32 7.61 -6.65 8.99
C LYS A 32 6.98 -5.56 9.85
N THR A 33 7.33 -5.54 11.12
CA THR A 33 7.04 -4.42 12.03
C THR A 33 8.36 -3.87 12.57
N PHE A 34 8.48 -2.55 12.67
CA PHE A 34 9.64 -1.90 13.28
C PHE A 34 9.25 -0.60 13.98
N SER A 35 10.00 -0.25 15.01
CA SER A 35 9.82 1.01 15.74
C SER A 35 11.13 1.77 15.79
N ASN A 36 11.05 3.10 15.73
CA ASN A 36 12.15 4.02 15.94
C ASN A 36 11.68 5.24 16.74
N GLN A 37 12.54 6.23 16.94
CA GLN A 37 12.21 7.46 17.68
C GLN A 37 11.06 8.30 17.10
N TYR A 38 10.58 8.00 15.88
CA TYR A 38 9.48 8.69 15.22
C TYR A 38 8.16 7.90 15.22
N GLY A 39 8.15 6.67 15.75
CA GLY A 39 6.95 5.85 15.91
C GLY A 39 7.12 4.40 15.48
N THR A 40 5.98 3.72 15.37
CA THR A 40 5.88 2.31 14.96
C THR A 40 5.37 2.22 13.53
N PHE A 41 5.95 1.32 12.76
CA PHE A 41 5.68 1.12 11.35
C PHE A 41 5.43 -0.35 11.03
N GLU A 42 4.54 -0.59 10.07
CA GLU A 42 4.23 -1.89 9.50
C GLU A 42 4.55 -1.84 8.01
N VAL A 43 5.31 -2.82 7.52
CA VAL A 43 5.47 -3.09 6.09
C VAL A 43 4.47 -4.17 5.72
N ARG A 44 3.63 -3.88 4.73
CA ARG A 44 2.54 -4.73 4.26
C ARG A 44 2.70 -5.06 2.80
N GLU A 45 2.41 -6.30 2.44
CA GLU A 45 2.48 -6.81 1.08
C GLU A 45 1.08 -6.97 0.48
N SER A 46 0.89 -6.61 -0.79
CA SER A 46 -0.43 -6.70 -1.44
C SER A 46 -0.33 -6.75 -2.96
N LEU A 47 -1.07 -7.65 -3.60
CA LEU A 47 -1.10 -7.77 -5.05
C LEU A 47 -2.10 -6.78 -5.67
N LEU A 48 -1.60 -5.83 -6.45
CA LEU A 48 -2.44 -4.90 -7.23
C LEU A 48 -2.60 -5.40 -8.66
N MET A 49 -3.83 -5.64 -9.12
CA MET A 49 -4.15 -5.83 -10.52
C MET A 49 -4.54 -4.49 -11.16
N GLY A 50 -3.78 -4.07 -12.17
CA GLY A 50 -4.03 -2.81 -12.86
C GLY A 50 -4.99 -2.94 -14.05
N PRO A 51 -5.60 -1.83 -14.52
CA PRO A 51 -6.51 -1.83 -15.67
C PRO A 51 -5.94 -2.43 -16.96
N SER A 52 -4.62 -2.45 -17.12
CA SER A 52 -3.93 -3.10 -18.24
C SER A 52 -3.98 -4.64 -18.23
N GLY A 53 -4.50 -5.26 -17.17
CA GLY A 53 -4.43 -6.71 -16.93
C GLY A 53 -3.09 -7.19 -16.37
N LYS A 54 -2.11 -6.30 -16.16
CA LYS A 54 -0.86 -6.61 -15.46
C LYS A 54 -1.02 -6.44 -13.95
N ALA A 55 -0.27 -7.23 -13.19
CA ALA A 55 -0.19 -7.12 -11.74
C ALA A 55 1.19 -6.60 -11.29
N ALA A 56 1.22 -6.08 -10.07
CA ALA A 56 2.45 -5.82 -9.32
C ALA A 56 2.20 -6.14 -7.85
N ASN A 57 3.20 -6.71 -7.19
CA ASN A 57 3.17 -6.85 -5.75
C ASN A 57 3.65 -5.53 -5.12
N LEU A 58 2.90 -4.96 -4.19
CA LEU A 58 3.20 -3.69 -3.56
C LEU A 58 3.64 -3.92 -2.12
N GLN A 59 4.88 -3.54 -1.80
CA GLN A 59 5.32 -3.38 -0.43
C GLN A 59 5.06 -1.94 0.01
N SER A 60 4.10 -1.80 0.92
CA SER A 60 3.65 -0.51 1.43
C SER A 60 4.04 -0.37 2.89
N THR A 61 4.67 0.75 3.25
CA THR A 61 5.00 1.06 4.64
C THR A 61 3.96 2.01 5.20
N PHE A 62 3.37 1.63 6.33
CA PHE A 62 2.41 2.43 7.08
C PHE A 62 2.96 2.76 8.46
N GLN A 63 2.79 4.00 8.90
CA GLN A 63 2.93 4.36 10.31
C GLN A 63 1.65 3.97 11.05
N VAL A 64 1.80 3.29 12.18
CA VAL A 64 0.70 3.02 13.10
C VAL A 64 0.57 4.20 14.05
N LEU A 65 -0.58 4.86 14.03
CA LEU A 65 -0.88 6.02 14.88
C LEU A 65 -1.41 5.57 16.25
N GLU A 66 -1.46 6.50 17.20
CA GLU A 66 -1.88 6.24 18.59
C GLU A 66 -3.32 5.71 18.69
N ASP A 67 -4.20 6.14 17.78
CA ASP A 67 -5.58 5.67 17.65
C ASP A 67 -5.70 4.30 16.95
N GLY A 68 -4.57 3.69 16.59
CA GLY A 68 -4.49 2.43 15.87
C GLY A 68 -4.75 2.56 14.36
N THR A 69 -4.97 3.76 13.82
CA THR A 69 -5.10 3.95 12.37
C THR A 69 -3.72 3.85 11.69
N ARG A 70 -3.74 3.64 10.37
CA ARG A 70 -2.53 3.49 9.56
C ARG A 70 -2.40 4.67 8.60
N LYS A 71 -1.28 5.39 8.67
CA LYS A 71 -0.93 6.45 7.72
C LYS A 71 0.10 5.94 6.73
N LEU A 72 -0.20 6.03 5.43
CA LEU A 72 0.72 5.62 4.38
C LEU A 72 1.99 6.49 4.39
N SER A 73 3.16 5.85 4.30
CA SER A 73 4.46 6.52 4.19
C SER A 73 5.06 6.38 2.80
N THR A 74 5.20 5.14 2.31
CA THR A 74 5.75 4.86 0.96
C THR A 74 5.23 3.55 0.41
N VAL A 75 5.31 3.39 -0.91
CA VAL A 75 4.93 2.19 -1.66
C VAL A 75 6.01 1.86 -2.68
N ILE A 76 6.47 0.61 -2.68
CA ILE A 76 7.44 0.11 -3.64
C ILE A 76 6.81 -1.08 -4.39
N PRO A 77 6.63 -1.00 -5.72
CA PRO A 77 6.24 -2.16 -6.50
C PRO A 77 7.44 -3.11 -6.64
N ILE A 78 7.24 -4.37 -6.27
CA ILE A 78 8.22 -5.45 -6.40
C ILE A 78 7.77 -6.37 -7.54
N HIS A 79 8.70 -6.61 -8.47
CA HIS A 79 8.55 -7.32 -9.74
C HIS A 79 7.74 -6.55 -10.80
#